data_AF-A0A9E5N776-F1
#
_entry.id   AF-A0A9E5N776-F1
#
_cell.length_a   1.000
_cell.length_b   1.000
_cell.length_c   1.000
_cell.angle_alpha   90.00
_cell.angle_beta   90.00
_cell.angle_gamma   90.00
#
_symmetry.space_group_name_H-M   'P 1'
#
loop_
_entity.id
_entity.type
_entity.pdbx_description
1 polymer ?
#
loop_
_entity_poly.entity_id
_entity_poly.type
_entity_poly.pdbx_seq_one_letter_code
_entity_poly.pdbx_strand_id
1 'polypeptide(L)' 'VPHIANMLPGGEHYLEDLDAAGGIPAVMNRLKGKLNKMPTVSGRTISDIASKAEIMDEDVIRPLS' A
#
# COMPACT_ATOMS: atom_id res chain seq x y z
N VAL A 1 -1.67 -10.24 -10.71
CA VAL A 1 -1.47 -9.50 -9.44
C VAL A 1 -2.87 -9.26 -8.87
N PRO A 2 -3.15 -9.58 -7.59
CA PRO A 2 -4.47 -9.38 -7.01
C PRO A 2 -4.79 -7.89 -6.84
N HIS A 3 -6.09 -7.54 -6.87
CA HIS A 3 -6.58 -6.21 -6.54
C HIS A 3 -6.68 -6.06 -5.02
N ILE A 4 -5.73 -5.33 -4.42
CA ILE A 4 -5.60 -5.22 -2.95
C ILE A 4 -6.09 -3.89 -2.37
N ALA A 5 -6.23 -2.85 -3.18
CA ALA A 5 -6.80 -1.58 -2.72
C ALA A 5 -8.29 -1.60 -3.06
N ASN A 6 -9.16 -1.78 -2.07
CA ASN A 6 -10.60 -1.90 -2.24
C ASN A 6 -11.26 -0.53 -2.53
N MET A 7 -10.86 0.13 -3.61
CA MET A 7 -11.28 1.48 -3.94
C MET A 7 -12.27 1.52 -5.09
N LEU A 8 -13.17 2.51 -5.06
CA LEU A 8 -14.07 2.84 -6.16
C LEU A 8 -13.29 3.17 -7.45
N PRO A 9 -13.80 2.76 -8.63
CA PRO A 9 -15.05 2.03 -8.87
C PRO A 9 -14.95 0.50 -8.70
N GLY A 10 -13.76 -0.05 -8.40
CA GLY A 10 -13.50 -1.49 -8.30
C GLY A 10 -13.70 -2.10 -6.91
N GLY A 11 -14.28 -1.34 -5.99
CA GLY A 11 -14.38 -1.63 -4.57
C GLY A 11 -15.36 -0.68 -3.90
N GLU A 12 -15.31 -0.59 -2.57
CA GLU A 12 -16.32 0.11 -1.77
C GLU A 12 -15.82 1.42 -1.14
N HIS A 13 -14.51 1.66 -1.13
CA HIS A 13 -13.90 2.79 -0.40
C HIS A 13 -13.44 3.94 -1.30
N TYR A 14 -13.33 5.12 -0.71
CA TYR A 14 -12.81 6.34 -1.36
C TYR A 14 -11.29 6.51 -1.12
N LEU A 15 -10.71 7.55 -1.69
CA LEU A 15 -9.27 7.81 -1.59
C LEU A 15 -8.87 8.20 -0.15
N GLU A 16 -9.74 8.92 0.55
CA GLU A 16 -9.55 9.34 1.93
C GLU A 16 -9.49 8.14 2.89
N ASP A 17 -10.31 7.11 2.62
CA ASP A 17 -10.27 5.85 3.36
C ASP A 17 -8.95 5.12 3.14
N LEU A 18 -8.41 5.13 1.91
CA LEU A 18 -7.09 4.57 1.63
C LEU A 18 -5.99 5.31 2.39
N ASP A 19 -6.03 6.65 2.41
CA ASP A 19 -5.07 7.45 3.16
C ASP A 19 -5.14 7.13 4.67
N ALA A 20 -6.35 7.07 5.23
CA ALA A 20 -6.59 6.67 6.62
C ALA A 20 -6.13 5.23 6.93
N ALA A 21 -6.21 4.31 5.96
CA ALA A 21 -5.73 2.94 6.09
C ALA A 21 -4.19 2.80 6.08
N GLY A 22 -3.46 3.90 5.91
CA GLY A 22 -1.99 3.94 5.83
C GLY A 22 -1.44 4.34 4.45
N GLY A 23 -2.34 4.65 3.51
CA GLY A 23 -2.02 5.22 2.21
C GLY A 23 -1.20 4.33 1.29
N ILE A 24 -0.60 4.96 0.28
CA ILE A 24 0.24 4.28 -0.72
C ILE A 24 1.44 3.53 -0.07
N PRO A 25 2.12 4.06 0.98
CA PRO A 25 3.17 3.30 1.66
C PRO A 25 2.69 1.97 2.23
N ALA A 26 1.48 1.90 2.79
CA ALA A 26 0.90 0.67 3.32
C ALA A 26 0.56 -0.34 2.20
N VAL A 27 0.04 0.14 1.07
CA VAL A 27 -0.15 -0.70 -0.15
C VAL A 27 1.20 -1.28 -0.62
N MET A 28 2.24 -0.45 -0.65
CA MET A 28 3.59 -0.90 -1.00
C MET A 28 4.14 -1.91 0.01
N ASN A 29 3.86 -1.76 1.31
CA ASN A 29 4.23 -2.73 2.34
C ASN A 29 3.62 -4.11 2.03
N ARG A 30 2.33 -4.14 1.70
CA ARG A 30 1.62 -5.37 1.32
C ARG A 30 2.28 -6.03 0.10
N LEU A 31 2.83 -5.24 -0.82
CA LEU A 31 3.53 -5.70 -2.02
C LEU A 31 5.04 -5.90 -1.87
N LYS A 32 5.64 -5.74 -0.69
CA LYS A 32 7.11 -5.66 -0.51
C LYS A 32 7.90 -6.79 -1.16
N GLY A 33 7.39 -8.03 -1.16
CA GLY A 33 8.03 -9.20 -1.79
C GLY A 33 8.03 -9.17 -3.32
N LYS A 34 7.32 -8.22 -3.93
CA LYS A 34 7.20 -7.99 -5.38
C LYS A 34 7.78 -6.63 -5.81
N LEU A 35 8.33 -5.85 -4.87
CA LEU A 35 8.94 -4.56 -5.16
C LEU A 35 10.44 -4.71 -5.34
N ASN A 36 10.97 -4.08 -6.39
CA ASN A 36 12.41 -3.93 -6.57
C ASN A 36 12.95 -2.88 -5.60
N LYS A 37 14.10 -3.16 -4.98
CA LYS A 37 14.79 -2.20 -4.11
C LYS A 37 15.44 -1.09 -4.94
N MET A 38 14.71 -0.01 -5.19
CA MET A 38 15.14 1.14 -5.99
C MET A 38 15.17 2.43 -5.17
N PRO A 39 16.05 3.39 -5.49
CA PRO A 39 16.07 4.71 -4.85
C PRO A 39 14.85 5.55 -5.24
N THR A 40 14.46 6.47 -4.37
CA THR A 40 13.41 7.47 -4.62
C THR A 40 13.97 8.89 -4.51
N VAL A 41 13.21 9.90 -4.94
CA VAL A 41 13.58 11.32 -4.83
C VAL A 41 13.77 11.80 -3.39
N SER A 42 13.27 11.05 -2.40
CA SER A 42 13.46 11.37 -0.98
C SER A 42 14.81 10.86 -0.42
N GLY A 43 15.65 10.23 -1.25
CA GLY A 43 16.91 9.60 -0.84
C GLY A 43 16.75 8.28 -0.08
N ARG A 44 15.52 7.79 0.12
CA ARG A 44 15.21 6.47 0.71
C ARG A 44 14.88 5.48 -0.39
N THR A 45 15.10 4.19 -0.15
CA THR A 45 14.62 3.17 -1.12
C THR A 45 13.13 2.93 -0.96
N ILE A 46 12.48 2.47 -2.03
CA ILE A 46 11.05 2.08 -2.00
C ILE A 46 10.81 1.04 -0.90
N SER A 47 11.72 0.07 -0.75
CA SER A 47 11.64 -0.96 0.30
C SER A 47 11.70 -0.37 1.71
N ASP A 48 12.49 0.67 1.95
CA ASP A 48 12.58 1.33 3.26
C ASP A 48 11.30 2.09 3.59
N ILE A 49 10.68 2.72 2.59
CA ILE A 49 9.41 3.44 2.73
C ILE A 49 8.30 2.44 3.05
N ALA A 50 8.19 1.38 2.24
CA ALA A 50 7.19 0.33 2.41
C ALA A 50 7.31 -0.37 3.78
N SER A 51 8.54 -0.70 4.22
CA SER A 51 8.75 -1.45 5.48
C SER A 51 8.38 -0.65 6.73
N LYS A 52 8.29 0.69 6.65
CA LYS A 52 7.93 1.57 7.77
C LYS A 52 6.44 1.90 7.81
N ALA A 53 5.68 1.54 6.79
CA ALA A 53 4.26 1.84 6.73
C ALA A 53 3.44 0.78 7.49
N GLU A 54 2.50 1.24 8.30
CA GLU A 54 1.56 0.36 8.99
C GLU A 54 0.27 0.26 8.18
N ILE A 55 -0.35 -0.91 8.19
CA ILE A 55 -1.65 -1.12 7.56
C ILE A 55 -2.68 -1.00 8.67
N MET A 56 -3.47 0.07 8.62
CA MET A 56 -4.44 0.39 9.68
C MET A 56 -5.81 -0.26 9.44
N ASP A 57 -6.12 -0.58 8.19
CA ASP A 57 -7.38 -1.20 7.80
C ASP A 57 -7.15 -2.24 6.69
N GLU A 58 -7.44 -3.51 7.00
CA GLU A 58 -7.27 -4.63 6.06
C GLU A 58 -8.45 -4.81 5.10
N ASP A 59 -9.61 -4.19 5.36
CA ASP A 59 -10.74 -4.20 4.44
C ASP A 59 -10.50 -3.23 3.28
N VAL A 60 -9.80 -2.12 3.55
CA VAL A 60 -9.35 -1.15 2.56
C VAL A 60 -8.09 -1.63 1.82
N ILE A 61 -7.07 -2.10 2.55
CA ILE A 61 -5.82 -2.64 1.98
C ILE A 61 -5.75 -4.14 2.24
N ARG A 62 -6.29 -4.95 1.34
CA ARG A 62 -6.48 -6.39 1.52
C ARG A 62 -5.17 -7.19 1.54
N PRO A 63 -5.13 -8.35 2.24
CA PRO A 63 -4.05 -9.33 2.12
C PRO A 63 -3.86 -9.82 0.67
N LEU A 64 -2.71 -10.46 0.40
CA LEU A 64 -2.41 -11.03 -0.93
C LEU A 64 -3.07 -12.39 -1.20
N SER A 65 -3.79 -12.92 -0.20
CA SER A 65 -4.40 -14.25 -0.16
C SER A 65 -5.88 -14.16 0.11
#